data_AF-A0A136JCC2-F1
#
_entry.id   AF-A0A136JCC2-F1
#
_cell.length_a   1.000
_cell.length_b   1.000
_cell.length_c   1.000
_cell.angle_alpha   90.00
_cell.angle_beta   90.00
_cell.angle_gamma   90.00
#
_symmetry.space_group_name_H-M   'P 1'
#
loop_
_entity.id
_entity.type
_entity.pdbx_description
1 polymer ?
#
loop_
_entity_poly.entity_id
_entity_poly.type
_entity_poly.pdbx_seq_one_letter_code
_entity_poly.pdbx_strand_id
1 'polypeptide(L)'
;MPVLSSHTTLRAFTRLPRRLAAPVRSSPPSPRTPRIQAPAAAAAGISTSSPLKMSVSTESEKLIQRNPHPDFKKVEGSRPDFESSAVFSYTKTPKPEWKHGSGANELPTDAAKQHISIDPYEPGRPAPFNYKLLISSIVPRPIGFVSSQSPDGSEKNLAPFSYFNMINHDPPLFVLGLAASLERPKDTLKNLVDSRECVVNIISEHFVEAANSTSIDAPYGVSEWDISGLSPVYDCKDVKAARVGEAVFSAECKVESIREFESKSTPGKKTGCLVVLEATRFWVREDAINEDRNLIKPEILAPVSRLGGITYGRTVEGYELPRPVFEKDIGGLEGYEALKKSNAEKK
;
A
#
# COMPACT_ATOMS: atom_id res chain seq x y z
N MET A 1 -36.48 -25.21 39.23
CA MET A 1 -37.68 -26.08 39.31
C MET A 1 -38.91 -25.24 38.99
N PRO A 2 -39.92 -25.79 38.29
CA PRO A 2 -40.36 -25.27 36.99
C PRO A 2 -41.89 -25.12 36.86
N VAL A 3 -42.38 -24.49 35.77
CA VAL A 3 -43.58 -24.88 34.95
C VAL A 3 -43.43 -24.14 33.59
N LEU A 4 -43.13 -24.71 32.40
CA LEU A 4 -43.74 -25.73 31.51
C LEU A 4 -45.09 -25.36 30.85
N SER A 5 -45.05 -25.08 29.54
CA SER A 5 -46.03 -25.52 28.52
C SER A 5 -45.52 -25.02 27.14
N SER A 6 -44.86 -25.78 26.26
CA SER A 6 -45.29 -26.91 25.40
C SER A 6 -46.43 -26.60 24.43
N HIS A 7 -46.11 -26.37 23.15
CA HIS A 7 -46.85 -26.99 22.05
C HIS A 7 -45.96 -27.30 20.84
N THR A 8 -45.90 -28.59 20.57
CA THR A 8 -45.34 -29.31 19.43
C THR A 8 -46.24 -29.15 18.20
N THR A 9 -45.69 -29.05 16.98
CA THR A 9 -46.22 -29.83 15.84
C THR A 9 -45.14 -30.08 14.79
N LEU A 10 -44.85 -31.37 14.60
CA LEU A 10 -44.08 -31.97 13.51
C LEU A 10 -44.83 -31.85 12.18
N ARG A 11 -44.16 -31.60 11.05
CA ARG A 11 -44.54 -32.21 9.77
C ARG A 11 -43.32 -32.64 8.95
N ALA A 12 -43.43 -33.88 8.51
CA ALA A 12 -42.44 -34.70 7.84
C ALA A 12 -42.64 -34.71 6.31
N PHE A 13 -41.52 -34.85 5.60
CA PHE A 13 -41.31 -35.58 4.34
C PHE A 13 -42.22 -35.34 3.13
N THR A 14 -41.59 -34.91 2.02
CA THR A 14 -41.70 -35.60 0.72
C THR A 14 -40.38 -35.52 -0.06
N ARG A 15 -39.98 -36.67 -0.63
CA ARG A 15 -38.82 -36.89 -1.50
C ARG A 15 -39.29 -37.12 -2.95
N LEU A 16 -38.38 -36.82 -3.88
CA LEU A 16 -38.20 -37.33 -5.27
C LEU A 16 -39.11 -36.75 -6.38
N PRO A 17 -38.70 -36.78 -7.69
CA PRO A 17 -37.57 -37.55 -8.27
C PRO A 17 -36.58 -36.79 -9.18
N ARG A 18 -35.43 -37.46 -9.36
CA ARG A 18 -34.44 -37.34 -10.44
C ARG A 18 -35.11 -37.22 -11.83
N ARG A 19 -34.59 -36.31 -12.68
CA ARG A 19 -34.77 -36.38 -14.14
C ARG A 19 -33.41 -36.40 -14.85
N LEU A 20 -33.13 -37.57 -15.41
CA LEU A 20 -32.57 -37.87 -16.73
C LEU A 20 -31.44 -37.00 -17.27
N ALA A 21 -30.25 -37.63 -17.29
CA ALA A 21 -29.12 -37.29 -18.14
C ALA A 21 -29.52 -37.29 -19.62
N ALA A 22 -29.16 -36.23 -20.34
CA ALA A 22 -29.20 -36.16 -21.79
C ALA A 22 -27.85 -36.63 -22.38
N PRO A 23 -27.84 -37.24 -23.57
CA PRO A 23 -26.70 -37.99 -24.09
C PRO A 23 -25.57 -37.08 -24.58
N VAL A 24 -24.35 -37.58 -24.35
CA VAL A 24 -23.07 -37.10 -24.88
C VAL A 24 -23.15 -37.01 -26.40
N ARG A 25 -23.07 -35.79 -26.96
CA ARG A 25 -22.79 -35.59 -28.39
C ARG A 25 -21.29 -35.76 -28.62
N SER A 26 -20.95 -36.72 -29.46
CA SER A 26 -19.61 -36.96 -29.98
C SER A 26 -19.07 -35.74 -30.71
N SER A 27 -17.85 -35.34 -30.34
CA SER A 27 -17.07 -34.30 -31.02
C SER A 27 -16.69 -34.76 -32.44
N PRO A 28 -16.79 -33.90 -33.46
CA PRO A 28 -16.24 -34.20 -34.78
C PRO A 28 -14.70 -34.19 -34.74
N PRO A 29 -14.03 -34.97 -35.60
CA PRO A 29 -12.58 -35.13 -35.57
C PRO A 29 -11.85 -33.83 -35.94
N SER A 30 -10.75 -33.57 -35.23
CA SER A 30 -9.85 -32.44 -35.44
C SER A 30 -9.21 -32.49 -36.84
N PRO A 31 -9.16 -31.38 -37.60
CA PRO A 31 -8.48 -31.35 -38.88
C PRO A 31 -6.96 -31.46 -38.68
N ARG A 32 -6.35 -32.42 -39.41
CA ARG A 32 -4.91 -32.70 -39.40
C ARG A 32 -4.13 -31.45 -39.82
N THR A 33 -3.30 -30.94 -38.92
CA THR A 33 -2.24 -29.96 -39.22
C THR A 33 -1.21 -30.58 -40.16
N PRO A 34 -0.85 -29.91 -41.28
CA PRO A 34 0.26 -30.35 -42.11
C PRO A 34 1.59 -30.12 -41.38
N ARG A 35 2.42 -31.16 -41.39
CA ARG A 35 3.76 -31.24 -40.82
C ARG A 35 4.70 -30.32 -41.62
N ILE A 36 5.02 -29.14 -41.08
CA ILE A 36 6.04 -28.26 -41.65
C ILE A 36 7.41 -28.73 -41.15
N GLN A 37 8.28 -29.10 -42.09
CA GLN A 37 9.69 -29.42 -41.87
C GLN A 37 10.44 -28.19 -41.35
N ALA A 38 11.21 -28.38 -40.28
CA ALA A 38 12.22 -27.43 -39.82
C ALA A 38 13.43 -27.45 -40.77
N PRO A 39 13.97 -26.29 -41.21
CA PRO A 39 15.32 -26.21 -41.73
C PRO A 39 16.33 -25.88 -40.63
N ALA A 40 17.54 -26.37 -40.88
CA ALA A 40 18.70 -26.41 -40.02
C ALA A 40 19.26 -25.04 -39.59
N ALA A 41 20.00 -25.10 -38.48
CA ALA A 41 20.78 -24.04 -37.89
C ALA A 41 21.82 -23.44 -38.86
N ALA A 42 21.93 -22.11 -38.85
CA ALA A 42 23.06 -21.38 -39.39
C ALA A 42 23.55 -20.38 -38.33
N ALA A 43 24.80 -20.59 -37.89
CA ALA A 43 25.53 -19.69 -37.01
C ALA A 43 25.99 -18.46 -37.78
N ALA A 44 25.76 -17.26 -37.24
CA ALA A 44 26.46 -16.05 -37.65
C ALA A 44 26.37 -14.94 -36.60
N GLY A 45 27.53 -14.40 -36.22
CA GLY A 45 27.68 -12.98 -35.86
C GLY A 45 27.58 -12.62 -34.38
N ILE A 46 28.74 -12.64 -33.70
CA ILE A 46 28.97 -11.82 -32.51
C ILE A 46 28.92 -10.35 -32.96
N SER A 47 27.78 -9.71 -32.74
CA SER A 47 27.62 -8.26 -32.85
C SER A 47 27.72 -7.69 -31.44
N THR A 48 28.77 -6.91 -31.20
CA THR A 48 28.98 -6.15 -29.98
C THR A 48 27.78 -5.22 -29.75
N SER A 49 26.88 -5.61 -28.84
CA SER A 49 25.72 -4.81 -28.48
C SER A 49 26.17 -3.55 -27.73
N SER A 50 25.96 -2.41 -28.38
CA SER A 50 25.99 -1.06 -27.80
C SER A 50 25.22 -1.02 -26.46
N PRO A 51 25.68 -0.28 -25.44
CA PRO A 51 25.05 -0.27 -24.13
C PRO A 51 23.59 0.19 -24.23
N LEU A 52 22.71 -0.60 -23.60
CA LEU A 52 21.28 -0.36 -23.46
C LEU A 52 21.03 1.11 -23.09
N LYS A 53 20.33 1.82 -23.98
CA LYS A 53 19.80 3.16 -23.72
C LYS A 53 18.86 3.10 -22.52
N MET A 54 19.31 3.62 -21.37
CA MET A 54 18.43 4.00 -20.27
C MET A 54 17.32 4.90 -20.83
N SER A 55 16.09 4.40 -20.84
CA SER A 55 14.96 5.11 -21.43
C SER A 55 13.87 5.34 -20.38
N VAL A 56 13.54 6.63 -20.21
CA VAL A 56 12.53 7.29 -19.35
C VAL A 56 13.07 8.12 -18.16
N SER A 57 14.33 7.99 -17.73
CA SER A 57 14.74 8.56 -16.43
C SER A 57 15.33 9.98 -16.39
N THR A 58 16.02 10.51 -17.41
CA THR A 58 16.87 11.71 -17.14
C THR A 58 16.13 13.04 -17.04
N GLU A 59 15.12 13.31 -17.90
CA GLU A 59 14.39 14.60 -17.89
C GLU A 59 13.35 14.68 -16.78
N SER A 60 12.63 13.58 -16.54
CA SER A 60 11.68 13.49 -15.43
C SER A 60 12.41 13.62 -14.08
N GLU A 61 13.56 12.97 -13.90
CA GLU A 61 14.33 13.09 -12.66
C GLU A 61 14.89 14.50 -12.45
N LYS A 62 15.31 15.20 -13.51
CA LYS A 62 15.70 16.63 -13.43
C LYS A 62 14.55 17.50 -12.93
N LEU A 63 13.31 17.23 -13.34
CA LEU A 63 12.12 17.98 -12.90
C LEU A 63 11.68 17.60 -11.48
N ILE A 64 11.83 16.32 -11.10
CA ILE A 64 11.47 15.82 -9.77
C ILE A 64 12.41 16.43 -8.72
N GLN A 65 13.72 16.39 -8.98
CA GLN A 65 14.77 16.84 -8.06
C GLN A 65 14.56 16.26 -6.65
N ARG A 66 14.66 14.93 -6.53
CA ARG A 66 14.27 14.17 -5.33
C ARG A 66 14.88 14.73 -4.05
N ASN A 67 16.17 15.10 -4.08
CA ASN A 67 16.82 15.87 -3.03
C ASN A 67 16.91 17.36 -3.45
N PRO A 68 16.16 18.27 -2.80
CA PRO A 68 16.23 19.69 -3.10
C PRO A 68 17.48 20.37 -2.52
N HIS A 69 18.27 19.68 -1.69
CA HIS A 69 19.44 20.23 -0.99
C HIS A 69 20.75 19.83 -1.69
N PRO A 70 21.62 20.78 -2.10
CA PRO A 70 22.90 20.47 -2.74
C PRO A 70 23.89 19.73 -1.83
N ASP A 71 23.91 20.09 -0.54
CA ASP A 71 24.70 19.43 0.52
C ASP A 71 23.77 19.05 1.66
N PHE A 72 23.25 17.82 1.61
CA PHE A 72 22.32 17.34 2.63
C PHE A 72 23.00 17.17 4.00
N LYS A 73 24.30 16.86 4.05
CA LYS A 73 25.00 16.68 5.33
C LYS A 73 25.16 17.98 6.10
N LYS A 74 25.39 19.09 5.39
CA LYS A 74 25.33 20.42 6.01
C LYS A 74 23.94 20.76 6.55
N VAL A 75 22.88 20.42 5.81
CA VAL A 75 21.49 20.62 6.25
C VAL A 75 21.18 19.78 7.49
N GLU A 76 21.54 18.50 7.46
CA GLU A 76 21.41 17.58 8.61
C GLU A 76 22.15 18.10 9.84
N GLY A 77 23.42 18.50 9.71
CA GLY A 77 24.22 19.02 10.82
C GLY A 77 23.78 20.38 11.39
N SER A 78 22.81 21.06 10.76
CA SER A 78 22.19 22.28 11.28
C SER A 78 20.90 22.04 12.06
N ARG A 79 20.40 20.81 12.06
CA ARG A 79 19.17 20.42 12.76
C ARG A 79 19.52 19.97 14.18
N PRO A 80 18.55 19.99 15.12
CA PRO A 80 18.73 19.37 16.41
C PRO A 80 19.09 17.89 16.28
N ASP A 81 19.83 17.38 17.27
CA ASP A 81 20.12 15.96 17.38
C ASP A 81 18.84 15.12 17.48
N PHE A 82 18.95 13.86 17.10
CA PHE A 82 17.83 12.93 17.14
C PHE A 82 17.39 12.64 18.58
N GLU A 83 16.13 12.95 18.88
CA GLU A 83 15.53 12.67 20.19
C GLU A 83 15.14 11.18 20.32
N SER A 84 16.10 10.38 20.78
CA SER A 84 15.95 8.93 20.98
C SER A 84 15.08 8.54 22.18
N SER A 85 14.83 9.47 23.12
CA SER A 85 13.99 9.23 24.31
C SER A 85 12.51 9.51 24.10
N ALA A 86 12.11 10.02 22.93
CA ALA A 86 10.71 10.31 22.64
C ALA A 86 9.89 9.01 22.64
N VAL A 87 8.79 8.99 23.39
CA VAL A 87 7.87 7.85 23.46
C VAL A 87 6.50 8.33 23.03
N PHE A 88 5.72 7.45 22.39
CA PHE A 88 4.35 7.75 22.02
C PHE A 88 3.54 8.21 23.24
N SER A 89 2.89 9.36 23.13
CA SER A 89 2.09 9.95 24.19
C SER A 89 0.77 10.51 23.68
N TYR A 90 -0.20 10.63 24.58
CA TYR A 90 -1.50 11.20 24.26
C TYR A 90 -1.62 12.65 24.74
N THR A 91 -2.19 13.50 23.89
CA THR A 91 -2.61 14.85 24.23
C THR A 91 -4.14 14.97 24.23
N LYS A 92 -4.65 16.08 24.78
CA LYS A 92 -6.04 16.46 24.59
C LYS A 92 -6.26 16.84 23.12
N THR A 93 -7.49 16.68 22.64
CA THR A 93 -7.85 17.21 21.32
C THR A 93 -7.66 18.73 21.30
N PRO A 94 -7.45 19.35 20.12
CA PRO A 94 -7.25 20.80 20.03
C PRO A 94 -8.37 21.66 20.62
N LYS A 95 -9.60 21.12 20.69
CA LYS A 95 -10.76 21.77 21.31
C LYS A 95 -11.64 20.71 21.99
N PRO A 96 -11.37 20.35 23.27
CA PRO A 96 -12.12 19.30 23.97
C PRO A 96 -13.61 19.60 24.10
N GLU A 97 -13.98 20.87 24.18
CA GLU A 97 -15.36 21.34 24.26
C GLU A 97 -16.01 21.61 22.88
N TRP A 98 -15.47 21.01 21.80
CA TRP A 98 -16.03 21.16 20.46
C TRP A 98 -17.44 20.56 20.38
N LYS A 99 -18.34 21.23 19.64
CA LYS A 99 -19.74 20.80 19.48
C LYS A 99 -20.11 20.60 18.02
N HIS A 100 -21.02 19.66 17.76
CA HIS A 100 -21.58 19.46 16.43
C HIS A 100 -22.16 20.77 15.86
N GLY A 101 -21.85 21.07 14.60
CA GLY A 101 -22.24 22.32 13.95
C GLY A 101 -21.42 23.55 14.32
N SER A 102 -20.39 23.45 15.19
CA SER A 102 -19.55 24.60 15.55
C SER A 102 -18.46 24.96 14.53
N GLY A 103 -18.29 24.14 13.48
CA GLY A 103 -17.29 24.39 12.42
C GLY A 103 -15.89 23.94 12.81
N ALA A 104 -14.87 24.60 12.27
CA ALA A 104 -13.47 24.30 12.59
C ALA A 104 -13.14 24.65 14.06
N ASN A 105 -12.03 24.11 14.56
CA ASN A 105 -11.47 24.56 15.84
C ASN A 105 -10.77 25.93 15.67
N GLU A 106 -10.17 26.44 16.75
CA GLU A 106 -9.56 27.78 16.81
C GLU A 106 -8.05 27.77 16.57
N LEU A 107 -7.50 26.67 16.04
CA LEU A 107 -6.09 26.66 15.66
C LEU A 107 -5.84 27.71 14.57
N PRO A 108 -4.70 28.44 14.62
CA PRO A 108 -4.43 29.52 13.69
C PRO A 108 -4.52 29.08 12.22
N THR A 109 -5.32 29.81 11.44
CA THR A 109 -5.37 29.69 9.97
C THR A 109 -5.38 31.08 9.36
N ASP A 110 -4.87 31.20 8.12
CA ASP A 110 -5.00 32.44 7.37
C ASP A 110 -6.31 32.43 6.56
N ALA A 111 -7.41 32.75 7.24
CA ALA A 111 -8.76 32.73 6.68
C ALA A 111 -8.97 33.71 5.51
N ALA A 112 -8.03 34.64 5.29
CA ALA A 112 -8.07 35.53 4.14
C ALA A 112 -7.63 34.84 2.85
N LYS A 113 -6.92 33.70 2.93
CA LYS A 113 -6.46 32.95 1.76
C LYS A 113 -7.60 32.13 1.16
N GLN A 114 -7.65 32.14 -0.16
CA GLN A 114 -8.65 31.42 -0.94
C GLN A 114 -8.03 30.19 -1.60
N HIS A 115 -8.85 29.19 -1.88
CA HIS A 115 -8.43 28.06 -2.71
C HIS A 115 -8.09 28.51 -4.13
N ILE A 116 -7.08 27.88 -4.71
CA ILE A 116 -6.71 28.02 -6.12
C ILE A 116 -7.08 26.73 -6.84
N SER A 117 -7.76 26.86 -7.98
CA SER A 117 -8.02 25.74 -8.88
C SER A 117 -6.77 25.42 -9.68
N ILE A 118 -6.35 24.15 -9.68
CA ILE A 118 -5.23 23.66 -10.48
C ILE A 118 -5.74 22.48 -11.29
N ASP A 119 -5.78 22.61 -12.62
CA ASP A 119 -6.08 21.47 -13.49
C ASP A 119 -4.79 20.64 -13.67
N PRO A 120 -4.78 19.34 -13.31
CA PRO A 120 -3.60 18.49 -13.48
C PRO A 120 -3.12 18.36 -14.93
N TYR A 121 -3.93 18.78 -15.91
CA TYR A 121 -3.64 18.74 -17.35
C TYR A 121 -3.63 20.12 -18.02
N GLU A 122 -3.58 21.22 -17.24
CA GLU A 122 -3.53 22.57 -17.80
C GLU A 122 -2.32 22.75 -18.77
N PRO A 123 -2.47 23.53 -19.86
CA PRO A 123 -1.40 23.73 -20.83
C PRO A 123 -0.09 24.20 -20.17
N GLY A 124 1.01 23.50 -20.47
CA GLY A 124 2.34 23.82 -19.96
C GLY A 124 2.66 23.22 -18.58
N ARG A 125 1.73 22.52 -17.92
CA ARG A 125 2.00 21.83 -16.65
C ARG A 125 2.64 20.46 -16.87
N PRO A 126 3.88 20.22 -16.39
CA PRO A 126 4.51 18.92 -16.53
C PRO A 126 3.96 17.91 -15.51
N ALA A 127 3.76 16.65 -15.91
CA ALA A 127 3.25 15.59 -15.02
C ALA A 127 4.03 15.43 -13.69
N PRO A 128 5.37 15.59 -13.64
CA PRO A 128 6.12 15.62 -12.38
C PRO A 128 5.63 16.65 -11.34
N PHE A 129 4.96 17.74 -11.73
CA PHE A 129 4.40 18.69 -10.77
C PHE A 129 3.19 18.10 -10.04
N ASN A 130 2.42 17.25 -10.70
CA ASN A 130 1.36 16.48 -10.04
C ASN A 130 1.95 15.52 -9.02
N TYR A 131 3.06 14.84 -9.36
CA TYR A 131 3.79 14.00 -8.41
C TYR A 131 4.22 14.80 -7.17
N LYS A 132 4.94 15.92 -7.34
CA LYS A 132 5.42 16.75 -6.23
C LYS A 132 4.27 17.24 -5.34
N LEU A 133 3.20 17.74 -5.95
CA LEU A 133 2.02 18.20 -5.23
C LEU A 133 1.39 17.06 -4.41
N LEU A 134 1.09 15.92 -5.05
CA LEU A 134 0.41 14.79 -4.41
C LEU A 134 1.22 14.18 -3.26
N ILE A 135 2.53 13.99 -3.41
CA ILE A 135 3.36 13.44 -2.33
C ILE A 135 3.57 14.41 -1.17
N SER A 136 3.36 15.70 -1.38
CA SER A 136 3.42 16.71 -0.31
C SER A 136 2.08 16.93 0.39
N SER A 137 0.97 16.70 -0.31
CA SER A 137 -0.39 16.95 0.21
C SER A 137 -1.02 15.71 0.85
N ILE A 138 -0.71 14.51 0.37
CA ILE A 138 -1.20 13.25 0.92
C ILE A 138 -0.13 12.72 1.86
N VAL A 139 -0.17 13.16 3.12
CA VAL A 139 0.78 12.83 4.18
C VAL A 139 0.07 12.79 5.54
N PRO A 140 0.59 12.04 6.54
CA PRO A 140 1.65 11.04 6.44
C PRO A 140 1.22 9.80 5.63
N ARG A 141 2.11 9.26 4.78
CA ARG A 141 1.83 8.01 4.07
C ARG A 141 2.47 6.82 4.78
N PRO A 142 1.73 5.73 5.05
CA PRO A 142 2.36 4.50 5.48
C PRO A 142 3.22 3.92 4.34
N ILE A 143 4.20 3.11 4.71
CA ILE A 143 5.16 2.52 3.77
C ILE A 143 4.98 1.01 3.80
N GLY A 144 4.59 0.43 2.66
CA GLY A 144 4.64 -1.01 2.46
C GLY A 144 6.07 -1.41 2.14
N PHE A 145 6.74 -2.12 3.06
CA PHE A 145 8.09 -2.60 2.84
C PHE A 145 8.06 -4.06 2.37
N VAL A 146 8.18 -4.24 1.07
CA VAL A 146 7.79 -5.48 0.40
C VAL A 146 9.01 -6.34 0.15
N SER A 147 9.02 -7.54 0.73
CA SER A 147 9.88 -8.62 0.30
C SER A 147 9.17 -9.45 -0.76
N SER A 148 9.89 -9.78 -1.83
CA SER A 148 9.40 -10.64 -2.91
C SER A 148 10.54 -11.48 -3.46
N GLN A 149 10.21 -12.56 -4.16
CA GLN A 149 11.21 -13.38 -4.83
C GLN A 149 10.65 -14.01 -6.10
N SER A 150 11.55 -14.44 -6.98
CA SER A 150 11.18 -15.24 -8.15
C SER A 150 10.58 -16.60 -7.73
N PRO A 151 9.79 -17.27 -8.58
CA PRO A 151 9.17 -18.57 -8.24
C PRO A 151 10.15 -19.68 -7.83
N ASP A 152 11.36 -19.65 -8.40
CA ASP A 152 12.48 -20.56 -8.13
C ASP A 152 13.38 -20.10 -6.96
N GLY A 153 13.16 -18.88 -6.44
CA GLY A 153 13.92 -18.30 -5.33
C GLY A 153 15.33 -17.84 -5.68
N SER A 154 15.69 -17.80 -6.96
CA SER A 154 17.00 -17.31 -7.43
C SER A 154 17.17 -15.81 -7.22
N GLU A 155 16.10 -15.04 -7.41
CA GLU A 155 16.08 -13.59 -7.23
C GLU A 155 15.24 -13.21 -6.02
N LYS A 156 15.79 -12.36 -5.14
CA LYS A 156 15.14 -11.93 -3.91
C LYS A 156 15.29 -10.43 -3.78
N ASN A 157 14.18 -9.73 -3.61
CA ASN A 157 14.17 -8.28 -3.53
C ASN A 157 13.50 -7.80 -2.25
N LEU A 158 13.86 -6.59 -1.84
CA LEU A 158 13.28 -5.88 -0.72
C LEU A 158 13.17 -4.39 -1.05
N ALA A 159 11.97 -3.81 -1.10
CA ALA A 159 11.81 -2.41 -1.52
C ALA A 159 10.68 -1.67 -0.77
N PRO A 160 10.81 -0.36 -0.52
CA PRO A 160 9.80 0.44 0.16
C PRO A 160 8.86 1.13 -0.83
N PHE A 161 7.56 1.11 -0.53
CA PHE A 161 6.53 1.73 -1.35
C PHE A 161 5.58 2.56 -0.49
N SER A 162 5.59 3.88 -0.69
CA SER A 162 4.68 4.79 0.03
C SER A 162 3.31 4.98 -0.64
N TYR A 163 3.06 4.32 -1.77
CA TYR A 163 1.72 4.23 -2.37
C TYR A 163 1.02 2.97 -1.83
N PHE A 164 0.95 2.88 -0.51
CA PHE A 164 0.48 1.72 0.23
C PHE A 164 -0.66 2.12 1.17
N ASN A 165 -1.67 1.24 1.33
CA ASN A 165 -2.70 1.37 2.36
C ASN A 165 -3.49 0.05 2.56
N MET A 166 -4.28 -0.04 3.62
CA MET A 166 -5.31 -1.07 3.80
C MET A 166 -6.62 -0.65 3.12
N ILE A 167 -7.30 -1.59 2.46
CA ILE A 167 -8.57 -1.32 1.76
C ILE A 167 -9.75 -2.16 2.26
N ASN A 168 -9.50 -3.28 2.96
CA ASN A 168 -10.55 -4.11 3.56
C ASN A 168 -10.02 -4.91 4.77
N HIS A 169 -10.91 -5.36 5.65
CA HIS A 169 -10.57 -6.20 6.81
C HIS A 169 -11.10 -7.65 6.70
N ASP A 170 -12.12 -7.91 5.87
CA ASP A 170 -12.64 -9.26 5.62
C ASP A 170 -13.04 -9.46 4.13
N PRO A 171 -12.18 -10.08 3.30
CA PRO A 171 -10.82 -10.51 3.64
C PRO A 171 -9.87 -9.32 3.89
N PRO A 172 -8.74 -9.51 4.61
CA PRO A 172 -7.77 -8.45 4.83
C PRO A 172 -7.05 -8.11 3.52
N LEU A 173 -7.29 -6.90 3.00
CA LEU A 173 -6.75 -6.46 1.71
C LEU A 173 -5.89 -5.21 1.85
N PHE A 174 -4.75 -5.21 1.17
CA PHE A 174 -3.87 -4.06 1.00
C PHE A 174 -3.77 -3.65 -0.46
N VAL A 175 -3.35 -2.42 -0.68
CA VAL A 175 -3.05 -1.88 -2.00
C VAL A 175 -1.60 -1.45 -2.10
N LEU A 176 -0.98 -1.69 -3.25
CA LEU A 176 0.36 -1.26 -3.60
C LEU A 176 0.36 -0.58 -4.98
N GLY A 177 0.74 0.68 -5.03
CA GLY A 177 0.96 1.42 -6.28
C GLY A 177 2.43 1.37 -6.70
N LEU A 178 2.70 0.87 -7.91
CA LEU A 178 4.05 0.83 -8.48
C LEU A 178 4.11 1.74 -9.70
N ALA A 179 5.01 2.73 -9.70
CA ALA A 179 5.27 3.62 -10.83
C ALA A 179 6.14 2.94 -11.91
N ALA A 180 5.66 1.80 -12.41
CA ALA A 180 6.25 0.99 -13.46
C ALA A 180 5.12 0.29 -14.26
N SER A 181 5.39 -0.05 -15.52
CA SER A 181 4.46 -0.84 -16.34
C SER A 181 4.80 -2.33 -16.28
N LEU A 182 3.88 -3.20 -16.69
CA LEU A 182 4.11 -4.63 -16.85
C LEU A 182 5.05 -4.95 -18.02
N GLU A 183 5.12 -4.05 -19.02
CA GLU A 183 6.08 -4.17 -20.13
C GLU A 183 7.54 -3.95 -19.67
N ARG A 184 7.74 -3.07 -18.69
CA ARG A 184 9.04 -2.75 -18.10
C ARG A 184 8.94 -2.69 -16.58
N PRO A 185 8.72 -3.86 -15.94
CA PRO A 185 8.48 -3.93 -14.52
C PRO A 185 9.77 -3.66 -13.75
N LYS A 186 9.62 -3.05 -12.57
CA LYS A 186 10.64 -3.16 -11.52
C LYS A 186 10.61 -4.57 -10.92
N ASP A 187 11.70 -4.99 -10.29
CA ASP A 187 11.89 -6.36 -9.83
C ASP A 187 10.77 -6.84 -8.90
N THR A 188 10.31 -6.01 -7.96
CA THR A 188 9.14 -6.34 -7.12
C THR A 188 7.88 -6.60 -7.95
N LEU A 189 7.57 -5.76 -8.96
CA LEU A 189 6.40 -5.97 -9.81
C LEU A 189 6.52 -7.27 -10.61
N LYS A 190 7.72 -7.54 -11.14
CA LYS A 190 8.00 -8.78 -11.86
C LYS A 190 7.79 -10.00 -10.95
N ASN A 191 8.34 -9.98 -9.74
CA ASN A 191 8.17 -11.06 -8.77
C ASN A 191 6.70 -11.24 -8.38
N LEU A 192 5.93 -10.17 -8.19
CA LEU A 192 4.49 -10.24 -7.88
C LEU A 192 3.67 -10.85 -9.03
N VAL A 193 4.02 -10.56 -10.27
CA VAL A 193 3.39 -11.17 -11.45
C VAL A 193 3.71 -12.66 -11.52
N ASP A 194 4.99 -13.02 -11.37
CA ASP A 194 5.47 -14.38 -11.61
C ASP A 194 5.17 -15.34 -10.44
N SER A 195 5.40 -14.89 -9.20
CA SER A 195 5.26 -15.72 -7.99
C SER A 195 3.88 -15.63 -7.34
N ARG A 196 3.15 -14.52 -7.56
CA ARG A 196 1.86 -14.21 -6.92
C ARG A 196 1.93 -14.13 -5.39
N GLU A 197 3.12 -13.97 -4.82
CA GLU A 197 3.37 -14.01 -3.38
C GLU A 197 4.34 -12.90 -2.95
N CYS A 198 4.17 -12.37 -1.74
CA CYS A 198 5.12 -11.46 -1.10
C CYS A 198 4.91 -11.42 0.42
N VAL A 199 5.78 -10.69 1.11
CA VAL A 199 5.56 -10.27 2.49
C VAL A 199 5.59 -8.74 2.56
N VAL A 200 4.57 -8.15 3.18
CA VAL A 200 4.52 -6.72 3.49
C VAL A 200 4.95 -6.52 4.93
N ASN A 201 5.98 -5.70 5.17
CA ASN A 201 6.49 -5.36 6.50
C ASN A 201 6.21 -3.89 6.79
N ILE A 202 6.03 -3.54 8.06
CA ILE A 202 5.96 -2.14 8.50
C ILE A 202 7.34 -1.68 8.96
N ILE A 203 7.80 -0.54 8.44
CA ILE A 203 9.08 0.05 8.81
C ILE A 203 8.95 0.73 10.16
N SER A 204 9.81 0.32 11.10
CA SER A 204 9.98 0.95 12.40
C SER A 204 11.21 1.85 12.39
N GLU A 205 11.21 2.82 13.30
CA GLU A 205 12.27 3.83 13.42
C GLU A 205 13.68 3.24 13.58
N HIS A 206 13.84 2.11 14.27
CA HIS A 206 15.15 1.50 14.55
C HIS A 206 15.86 0.89 13.34
N PHE A 207 15.22 0.80 12.18
CA PHE A 207 15.83 0.29 10.95
C PHE A 207 15.54 1.14 9.71
N VAL A 208 15.19 2.42 9.91
CA VAL A 208 14.76 3.30 8.82
C VAL A 208 15.86 3.57 7.79
N GLU A 209 17.12 3.71 8.20
CA GLU A 209 18.24 3.91 7.28
C GLU A 209 18.46 2.69 6.38
N ALA A 210 18.41 1.49 6.97
CA ALA A 210 18.53 0.23 6.26
C ALA A 210 17.35 0.02 5.29
N ALA A 211 16.12 0.33 5.71
CA ALA A 211 14.97 0.26 4.82
C ALA A 211 15.01 1.32 3.70
N ASN A 212 15.54 2.51 3.98
CA ASN A 212 15.71 3.55 2.95
C ASN A 212 16.81 3.19 1.95
N SER A 213 17.88 2.49 2.36
CA SER A 213 18.97 2.09 1.47
C SER A 213 18.48 1.15 0.35
N THR A 214 17.41 0.38 0.57
CA THR A 214 16.84 -0.48 -0.47
C THR A 214 16.02 0.26 -1.53
N SER A 215 15.86 1.58 -1.40
CA SER A 215 15.30 2.43 -2.47
C SER A 215 16.32 2.81 -3.56
N ILE A 216 17.55 2.32 -3.44
CA ILE A 216 18.61 2.50 -4.44
C ILE A 216 18.21 1.88 -5.79
N ASP A 217 18.66 2.48 -6.89
CA ASP A 217 18.46 1.94 -8.24
C ASP A 217 19.46 0.79 -8.51
N ALA A 218 19.34 -0.30 -7.75
CA ALA A 218 20.15 -1.51 -7.91
C ALA A 218 19.91 -2.16 -9.29
N PRO A 219 20.94 -2.72 -9.93
CA PRO A 219 20.75 -3.51 -11.14
C PRO A 219 20.09 -4.86 -10.81
N TYR A 220 19.38 -5.42 -11.79
CA TYR A 220 18.80 -6.77 -11.67
C TYR A 220 19.86 -7.80 -11.26
N GLY A 221 19.50 -8.72 -10.36
CA GLY A 221 20.43 -9.71 -9.80
C GLY A 221 21.14 -9.27 -8.52
N VAL A 222 21.06 -7.98 -8.14
CA VAL A 222 21.61 -7.49 -6.87
C VAL A 222 20.51 -7.37 -5.84
N SER A 223 20.60 -8.18 -4.78
CA SER A 223 19.59 -8.21 -3.74
C SER A 223 19.73 -7.04 -2.76
N GLU A 224 18.64 -6.32 -2.51
CA GLU A 224 18.65 -5.24 -1.52
C GLU A 224 18.72 -5.74 -0.07
N TRP A 225 18.53 -7.04 0.16
CA TRP A 225 18.81 -7.68 1.44
C TRP A 225 20.27 -7.48 1.84
N ASP A 226 21.21 -7.69 0.92
CA ASP A 226 22.64 -7.51 1.17
C ASP A 226 23.01 -6.02 1.35
N ILE A 227 22.34 -5.12 0.61
CA ILE A 227 22.56 -3.66 0.68
C ILE A 227 22.11 -3.10 2.03
N SER A 228 20.96 -3.57 2.53
CA SER A 228 20.40 -3.08 3.79
C SER A 228 21.02 -3.74 5.02
N GLY A 229 21.54 -4.96 4.87
CA GLY A 229 22.00 -5.77 6.01
C GLY A 229 20.86 -6.23 6.93
N LEU A 230 19.60 -6.12 6.48
CA LEU A 230 18.44 -6.62 7.22
C LEU A 230 18.36 -8.14 7.16
N SER A 231 17.74 -8.74 8.17
CA SER A 231 17.75 -10.19 8.37
C SER A 231 16.54 -10.86 7.72
N PRO A 232 16.68 -11.61 6.61
CA PRO A 232 15.55 -12.35 6.04
C PRO A 232 15.19 -13.55 6.91
N VAL A 233 13.91 -13.66 7.28
CA VAL A 233 13.38 -14.83 8.01
C VAL A 233 12.42 -15.63 7.13
N TYR A 234 12.77 -16.89 6.86
CA TYR A 234 12.09 -17.79 5.91
C TYR A 234 11.13 -18.80 6.57
N ASP A 235 10.61 -18.48 7.76
CA ASP A 235 9.68 -19.34 8.51
C ASP A 235 8.20 -19.10 8.19
N CYS A 236 7.92 -18.26 7.17
CA CYS A 236 6.59 -18.01 6.60
C CYS A 236 5.85 -19.31 6.26
N LYS A 237 4.52 -19.31 6.37
CA LYS A 237 3.70 -20.54 6.27
C LYS A 237 2.94 -20.68 4.96
N ASP A 238 2.52 -19.56 4.38
CA ASP A 238 1.60 -19.48 3.25
C ASP A 238 2.27 -18.90 1.99
N VAL A 239 3.48 -18.32 2.14
CA VAL A 239 4.31 -17.77 1.04
C VAL A 239 5.77 -18.17 1.19
N LYS A 240 6.53 -18.10 0.08
CA LYS A 240 7.98 -18.40 0.08
C LYS A 240 8.90 -17.20 0.38
N ALA A 241 8.41 -15.98 0.20
CA ALA A 241 9.19 -14.76 0.48
C ALA A 241 9.48 -14.60 1.98
N ALA A 242 10.59 -13.94 2.32
CA ALA A 242 10.98 -13.74 3.71
C ALA A 242 10.28 -12.53 4.35
N ARG A 243 9.98 -12.62 5.65
CA ARG A 243 9.72 -11.43 6.47
C ARG A 243 11.03 -10.79 6.93
N VAL A 244 10.98 -9.51 7.27
CA VAL A 244 12.12 -8.77 7.82
C VAL A 244 12.21 -9.08 9.32
N GLY A 245 13.35 -9.61 9.78
CA GLY A 245 13.53 -10.04 11.17
C GLY A 245 13.42 -8.91 12.18
N GLU A 246 13.76 -7.69 11.75
CA GLU A 246 13.71 -6.46 12.54
C GLU A 246 12.29 -5.87 12.64
N ALA A 247 11.35 -6.30 11.78
CA ALA A 247 10.01 -5.74 11.73
C ALA A 247 9.15 -6.18 12.92
N VAL A 248 8.36 -5.26 13.46
CA VAL A 248 7.39 -5.53 14.54
C VAL A 248 6.11 -6.16 14.00
N PHE A 249 5.72 -5.80 12.77
CA PHE A 249 4.55 -6.35 12.07
C PHE A 249 4.91 -6.72 10.63
N SER A 250 4.51 -7.92 10.23
CA SER A 250 4.59 -8.40 8.84
C SER A 250 3.31 -9.15 8.45
N ALA A 251 2.94 -9.07 7.19
CA ALA A 251 1.85 -9.81 6.61
C ALA A 251 2.34 -10.64 5.41
N GLU A 252 2.13 -11.95 5.47
CA GLU A 252 2.24 -12.82 4.29
C GLU A 252 1.07 -12.51 3.37
N CYS A 253 1.34 -12.32 2.08
CA CYS A 253 0.37 -11.81 1.13
C CYS A 253 0.38 -12.60 -0.18
N LYS A 254 -0.81 -12.90 -0.69
CA LYS A 254 -1.01 -13.37 -2.06
C LYS A 254 -1.54 -12.25 -2.93
N VAL A 255 -1.15 -12.23 -4.19
CA VAL A 255 -1.66 -11.26 -5.14
C VAL A 255 -3.10 -11.63 -5.50
N GLU A 256 -4.03 -10.72 -5.22
CA GLU A 256 -5.43 -10.82 -5.59
C GLU A 256 -5.59 -10.38 -7.05
N SER A 257 -5.28 -9.11 -7.35
CA SER A 257 -5.37 -8.55 -8.70
C SER A 257 -4.25 -7.58 -9.04
N ILE A 258 -4.02 -7.39 -10.34
CA ILE A 258 -3.09 -6.42 -10.89
C ILE A 258 -3.80 -5.64 -11.98
N ARG A 259 -3.69 -4.31 -11.96
CA ARG A 259 -4.28 -3.41 -12.96
C ARG A 259 -3.27 -2.35 -13.39
N GLU A 260 -3.06 -2.19 -14.69
CA GLU A 260 -2.25 -1.11 -15.24
C GLU A 260 -3.03 0.19 -15.47
N PHE A 261 -2.33 1.32 -15.39
CA PHE A 261 -2.84 2.64 -15.71
C PHE A 261 -2.10 3.26 -16.89
N GLU A 262 -2.85 4.02 -17.68
CA GLU A 262 -2.36 4.70 -18.86
C GLU A 262 -2.24 6.21 -18.64
N SER A 263 -1.21 6.81 -19.22
CA SER A 263 -1.01 8.25 -19.19
C SER A 263 -2.09 8.98 -19.98
N LYS A 264 -2.74 9.97 -19.36
CA LYS A 264 -3.61 10.91 -20.09
C LYS A 264 -2.82 11.93 -20.92
N SER A 265 -1.60 12.28 -20.50
CA SER A 265 -0.72 13.21 -21.22
C SER A 265 0.03 12.54 -22.39
N THR A 266 0.07 11.21 -22.42
CA THR A 266 0.74 10.43 -23.48
C THR A 266 -0.06 9.15 -23.73
N PRO A 267 -1.18 9.23 -24.47
CA PRO A 267 -2.02 8.06 -24.74
C PRO A 267 -1.22 6.87 -25.27
N GLY A 268 -1.60 5.65 -24.86
CA GLY A 268 -0.89 4.41 -25.13
C GLY A 268 0.27 4.09 -24.18
N LYS A 269 0.81 5.07 -23.45
CA LYS A 269 1.90 4.84 -22.49
C LYS A 269 1.36 4.35 -21.15
N LYS A 270 1.70 3.12 -20.75
CA LYS A 270 1.47 2.62 -19.39
C LYS A 270 2.44 3.30 -18.40
N THR A 271 1.92 3.72 -17.25
CA THR A 271 2.67 4.57 -16.28
C THR A 271 2.72 4.03 -14.87
N GLY A 272 1.86 3.08 -14.53
CA GLY A 272 1.87 2.48 -13.21
C GLY A 272 0.97 1.26 -13.13
N CYS A 273 1.17 0.48 -12.08
CA CYS A 273 0.37 -0.68 -11.73
C CYS A 273 -0.24 -0.48 -10.34
N LEU A 274 -1.51 -0.86 -10.21
CA LEU A 274 -2.17 -1.18 -8.95
C LEU A 274 -2.01 -2.68 -8.69
N VAL A 275 -1.53 -3.05 -7.52
CA VAL A 275 -1.56 -4.42 -7.04
C VAL A 275 -2.42 -4.48 -5.80
N VAL A 276 -3.40 -5.39 -5.78
CA VAL A 276 -4.18 -5.71 -4.58
C VAL A 276 -3.60 -6.99 -3.99
N LEU A 277 -3.35 -6.95 -2.69
CA LEU A 277 -2.73 -8.02 -1.92
C LEU A 277 -3.72 -8.50 -0.85
N GLU A 278 -3.97 -9.81 -0.80
CA GLU A 278 -4.73 -10.44 0.29
C GLU A 278 -3.76 -10.98 1.34
N ALA A 279 -3.90 -10.54 2.58
CA ALA A 279 -3.08 -11.05 3.67
C ALA A 279 -3.59 -12.44 4.09
N THR A 280 -2.71 -13.43 4.03
CA THR A 280 -3.00 -14.81 4.43
C THR A 280 -2.56 -15.09 5.87
N ARG A 281 -1.59 -14.34 6.38
CA ARG A 281 -1.09 -14.48 7.77
C ARG A 281 -0.45 -13.20 8.29
N PHE A 282 -0.63 -12.94 9.57
CA PHE A 282 0.06 -11.88 10.30
C PHE A 282 1.14 -12.42 11.23
N TRP A 283 2.25 -11.71 11.30
CA TRP A 283 3.34 -11.89 12.25
C TRP A 283 3.45 -10.61 13.07
N VAL A 284 3.41 -10.75 14.39
CA VAL A 284 3.50 -9.61 15.31
C VAL A 284 4.46 -9.96 16.43
N ARG A 285 5.33 -9.03 16.80
CA ARG A 285 6.23 -9.18 17.95
C ARG A 285 5.42 -9.29 19.23
N GLU A 286 5.79 -10.25 20.09
CA GLU A 286 4.98 -10.62 21.27
C GLU A 286 4.82 -9.51 22.30
N ASP A 287 5.80 -8.62 22.43
CA ASP A 287 5.77 -7.47 23.34
C ASP A 287 4.81 -6.36 22.85
N ALA A 288 4.65 -6.27 21.52
CA ALA A 288 3.88 -5.25 20.83
C ALA A 288 2.37 -5.53 20.80
N ILE A 289 1.97 -6.80 20.84
CA ILE A 289 0.57 -7.21 20.69
C ILE A 289 -0.14 -7.33 22.06
N ASN A 290 -1.41 -6.94 22.14
CA ASN A 290 -2.24 -7.18 23.32
C ASN A 290 -2.70 -8.65 23.46
N GLU A 291 -3.29 -8.99 24.60
CA GLU A 291 -3.73 -10.35 24.93
C GLU A 291 -4.74 -10.93 23.91
N ASP A 292 -5.68 -10.10 23.44
CA ASP A 292 -6.68 -10.48 22.45
C ASP A 292 -6.14 -10.61 21.01
N ARG A 293 -4.86 -10.24 20.80
CA ARG A 293 -4.19 -10.25 19.49
C ARG A 293 -4.87 -9.39 18.42
N ASN A 294 -5.42 -8.26 18.83
CA ASN A 294 -6.17 -7.36 17.94
C ASN A 294 -5.68 -5.90 17.96
N LEU A 295 -4.74 -5.54 18.85
CA LEU A 295 -4.18 -4.20 18.95
C LEU A 295 -2.66 -4.24 19.15
N ILE A 296 -1.96 -3.37 18.42
CA ILE A 296 -0.50 -3.20 18.50
C ILE A 296 -0.19 -1.89 19.24
N LYS A 297 0.73 -1.95 20.19
CA LYS A 297 1.28 -0.81 20.92
C LYS A 297 2.10 0.09 20.00
N PRO A 298 1.65 1.34 19.71
CA PRO A 298 2.37 2.25 18.82
C PRO A 298 3.78 2.58 19.28
N GLU A 299 4.02 2.64 20.60
CA GLU A 299 5.32 2.88 21.21
C GLU A 299 6.34 1.77 20.92
N ILE A 300 5.87 0.55 20.66
CA ILE A 300 6.73 -0.59 20.31
C ILE A 300 6.86 -0.72 18.78
N LEU A 301 5.76 -0.51 18.05
CA LEU A 301 5.78 -0.52 16.58
C LEU A 301 6.66 0.61 16.03
N ALA A 302 6.67 1.77 16.67
CA ALA A 302 7.40 2.98 16.29
C ALA A 302 7.41 3.21 14.76
N PRO A 303 6.24 3.20 14.09
CA PRO A 303 6.19 3.19 12.64
C PRO A 303 6.68 4.53 12.09
N VAL A 304 7.41 4.49 10.98
CA VAL A 304 7.75 5.69 10.23
C VAL A 304 6.81 5.87 9.05
N SER A 305 6.56 7.13 8.70
CA SER A 305 5.76 7.51 7.53
C SER A 305 6.60 8.26 6.51
N ARG A 306 6.18 8.23 5.25
CA ARG A 306 6.77 9.07 4.20
C ARG A 306 5.98 10.36 4.07
N LEU A 307 6.69 11.48 4.05
CA LEU A 307 6.13 12.81 3.81
C LEU A 307 6.43 13.27 2.37
N GLY A 308 6.53 14.59 2.15
CA GLY A 308 7.00 15.17 0.90
C GLY A 308 8.52 15.02 0.71
N GLY A 309 8.97 14.80 -0.53
CA GLY A 309 10.39 14.70 -0.85
C GLY A 309 11.11 13.54 -0.14
N ILE A 310 12.22 13.86 0.52
CA ILE A 310 13.05 12.91 1.29
C ILE A 310 12.67 12.82 2.77
N THR A 311 11.60 13.50 3.19
CA THR A 311 11.26 13.61 4.62
C THR A 311 10.49 12.38 5.10
N TYR A 312 10.89 11.87 6.26
CA TYR A 312 10.18 10.86 7.04
C TYR A 312 9.51 11.50 8.26
N GLY A 313 8.36 10.98 8.68
CA GLY A 313 7.66 11.40 9.88
C GLY A 313 7.66 10.29 10.94
N ARG A 314 7.86 10.67 12.21
CA ARG A 314 7.77 9.78 13.37
C ARG A 314 6.34 9.74 13.91
N THR A 315 5.97 8.67 14.61
CA THR A 315 4.70 8.55 15.34
C THR A 315 4.97 8.58 16.84
N VAL A 316 5.01 9.79 17.43
CA VAL A 316 5.37 10.02 18.84
C VAL A 316 4.28 10.71 19.67
N GLU A 317 3.21 11.19 19.03
CA GLU A 317 2.09 11.83 19.72
C GLU A 317 0.78 11.51 19.00
N GLY A 318 -0.30 11.37 19.77
CA GLY A 318 -1.66 11.26 19.27
C GLY A 318 -2.70 11.88 20.21
N TYR A 319 -3.93 11.98 19.74
CA TYR A 319 -5.08 12.32 20.58
C TYR A 319 -6.28 11.49 20.11
N GLU A 320 -7.20 11.20 21.01
CA GLU A 320 -8.32 10.30 20.74
C GLU A 320 -9.60 11.09 20.44
N LEU A 321 -10.28 10.69 19.37
CA LEU A 321 -11.60 11.19 19.00
C LEU A 321 -12.54 9.99 18.85
N PRO A 322 -13.54 9.83 19.73
CA PRO A 322 -14.50 8.75 19.59
C PRO A 322 -15.34 8.96 18.32
N ARG A 323 -15.72 7.86 17.67
CA ARG A 323 -16.66 7.92 16.55
C ARG A 323 -18.05 8.35 17.06
N PRO A 324 -18.60 9.49 16.60
CA PRO A 324 -19.94 9.91 17.02
C PRO A 324 -21.02 8.94 16.54
N VAL A 325 -22.05 8.77 17.35
CA VAL A 325 -23.25 7.97 17.09
C VAL A 325 -24.40 8.92 16.79
N PHE A 326 -24.95 8.84 15.59
CA PHE A 326 -25.96 9.79 15.11
C PHE A 326 -27.15 9.95 16.06
N GLU A 327 -27.77 8.85 16.49
CA GLU A 327 -28.93 8.91 17.40
C GLU A 327 -28.59 9.54 18.75
N LYS A 328 -27.44 9.21 19.33
CA LYS A 328 -27.06 9.63 20.67
C LYS A 328 -26.47 11.05 20.70
N ASP A 329 -25.50 11.30 19.84
CA ASP A 329 -24.64 12.49 19.91
C ASP A 329 -25.21 13.66 19.08
N ILE A 330 -26.01 13.36 18.04
CA ILE A 330 -26.75 14.39 17.28
C ILE A 330 -28.19 14.53 17.79
N GLY A 331 -28.80 13.47 18.34
CA GLY A 331 -30.24 13.43 18.66
C GLY A 331 -31.10 12.95 17.48
N GLY A 332 -30.53 12.10 16.62
CA GLY A 332 -31.21 11.57 15.45
C GLY A 332 -31.57 12.66 14.42
N LEU A 333 -32.65 12.43 13.68
CA LEU A 333 -33.10 13.36 12.64
C LEU A 333 -33.57 14.72 13.21
N GLU A 334 -34.19 14.73 14.39
CA GLU A 334 -34.68 15.97 15.01
C GLU A 334 -33.51 16.90 15.37
N GLY A 335 -32.49 16.38 16.05
CA GLY A 335 -31.31 17.15 16.39
C GLY A 335 -30.52 17.59 15.16
N TYR A 336 -30.49 16.78 14.10
CA TYR A 336 -29.91 17.17 12.83
C TYR A 336 -30.64 18.37 12.19
N GLU A 337 -31.97 18.36 12.14
CA GLU A 337 -32.74 19.50 11.58
C GLU A 337 -32.58 20.77 12.42
N ALA A 338 -32.49 20.64 13.75
CA ALA A 338 -32.18 21.77 14.63
C ALA A 338 -30.78 22.37 14.33
N LEU A 339 -29.76 21.53 14.15
CA LEU A 339 -28.41 21.97 13.76
C LEU A 339 -28.41 22.67 12.41
N LYS A 340 -29.12 22.11 11.43
CA LYS A 340 -29.22 22.68 10.08
C LYS A 340 -29.85 24.06 10.12
N LYS A 341 -30.93 24.25 10.89
CA LYS A 341 -31.58 25.55 11.08
C LYS A 341 -30.63 26.56 11.73
N SER A 342 -29.97 26.18 12.83
CA SER A 342 -28.99 27.03 13.52
C SER A 342 -27.83 27.46 12.61
N ASN A 343 -27.36 26.56 11.74
CA ASN A 343 -26.28 26.87 10.80
C ASN A 343 -26.71 27.79 9.66
N ALA A 344 -27.98 27.73 9.24
CA ALA A 344 -28.51 28.64 8.24
C ALA A 344 -28.63 30.07 8.79
N GLU A 345 -28.97 30.23 10.08
CA GLU A 345 -29.05 31.53 10.76
C GLU A 345 -27.67 32.20 10.98
N LYS A 346 -26.58 31.43 10.91
CA LYS A 346 -25.19 31.92 11.08
C LYS A 346 -24.53 32.40 9.78
N LYS A 347 -25.11 32.10 8.61
CA LYS A 347 -24.55 32.42 7.30
C LYS A 347 -25.20 33.68 6.73
#